data_AF-A0A814VXX7-F1
#
_entry.id   AF-A0A814VXX7-F1
#
_cell.length_a   1.000
_cell.length_b   1.000
_cell.length_c   1.000
_cell.angle_alpha   90.00
_cell.angle_beta   90.00
_cell.angle_gamma   90.00
#
_symmetry.space_group_name_H-M   'P 1'
#
loop_
_entity.id
_entity.type
_entity.pdbx_description
1 polymer ?
#
loop_
_entity_poly.entity_id
_entity_poly.type
_entity_poly.pdbx_seq_one_letter_code
_entity_poly.pdbx_strand_id
1 'polypeptide(L)'
;MLNIYKSLIRPILTYGSSVLLHAEDKLWNRLQIAQNKSIRAALNIPHFVSTTYIHQITNIPYIRSYVTNLTERALTRSQQLEDTVTEQNLVSLLN
;
A
#
# COMPACT_ATOMS: atom_id res chain seq x y z
N MET A 1 -11.45 15.87 3.29
CA MET A 1 -11.19 14.79 4.29
C MET A 1 -10.59 13.52 3.68
N LEU A 2 -11.10 12.98 2.57
CA LEU A 2 -10.54 11.78 1.89
C LEU A 2 -9.08 11.95 1.40
N ASN A 3 -8.70 13.16 1.02
CA ASN A 3 -7.32 13.46 0.60
C ASN A 3 -6.31 13.39 1.75
N ILE A 4 -6.72 13.71 2.99
CA ILE A 4 -5.86 13.64 4.17
C ILE A 4 -5.61 12.17 4.55
N TYR A 5 -6.66 11.34 4.45
CA TYR A 5 -6.54 9.90 4.60
C TYR A 5 -5.55 9.32 3.57
N LYS A 6 -5.71 9.67 2.29
CA LYS A 6 -4.79 9.24 1.23
C LYS A 6 -3.38 9.82 1.42
N SER A 7 -3.22 11.04 1.89
CA SER A 7 -1.91 11.67 2.05
C SER A 7 -1.15 11.19 3.28
N LEU A 8 -1.81 10.71 4.32
CA LEU A 8 -1.15 10.20 5.54
C LEU A 8 -0.92 8.70 5.48
N ILE A 9 -1.91 7.92 5.05
CA ILE A 9 -1.81 6.46 5.07
C ILE A 9 -0.95 5.94 3.93
N ARG A 10 -0.97 6.62 2.76
CA ARG A 10 -0.10 6.24 1.64
C ARG A 10 1.39 6.31 1.96
N PRO A 11 1.95 7.39 2.53
CA PRO A 11 3.36 7.41 2.90
C PRO A 11 3.66 6.47 4.08
N ILE A 12 2.77 6.35 5.09
CA ILE A 12 2.97 5.37 6.18
C ILE A 12 3.10 3.96 5.62
N LEU A 13 2.28 3.59 4.63
CA LEU A 13 2.37 2.27 3.97
C LEU A 13 3.57 2.16 3.04
N THR A 14 3.96 3.24 2.36
CA THR A 14 5.07 3.24 1.40
C THR A 14 6.42 3.13 2.14
N TYR A 15 6.63 3.93 3.17
CA TYR A 15 7.84 3.88 4.00
C TYR A 15 7.83 2.72 4.99
N GLY A 16 6.65 2.33 5.49
CA GLY A 16 6.49 1.15 6.32
C GLY A 16 6.55 -0.17 5.55
N SER A 17 6.58 -0.17 4.21
CA SER A 17 6.47 -1.39 3.39
C SER A 17 7.54 -2.43 3.71
N SER A 18 8.78 -2.02 3.97
CA SER A 18 9.89 -2.91 4.33
C SER A 18 9.69 -3.57 5.70
N VAL A 19 9.19 -2.81 6.68
CA VAL A 19 8.85 -3.29 8.03
C VAL A 19 7.61 -4.18 7.99
N LEU A 20 6.64 -3.82 7.16
CA LEU A 20 5.40 -4.55 6.97
C LEU A 20 5.63 -5.90 6.27
N LEU A 21 6.64 -6.00 5.39
CA LEU A 21 6.98 -7.26 4.73
C LEU A 21 7.36 -8.36 5.72
N HIS A 22 8.01 -7.99 6.83
CA HIS A 22 8.40 -8.88 7.92
C HIS A 22 7.42 -8.86 9.10
N ALA A 23 6.30 -8.14 8.98
CA ALA A 23 5.40 -7.95 10.10
C ALA A 23 4.49 -9.15 10.33
N GLU A 24 4.29 -9.46 11.62
CA GLU A 24 3.34 -10.46 12.11
C GLU A 24 1.89 -10.11 11.74
N ASP A 25 1.04 -11.11 11.53
CA ASP A 25 -0.40 -10.95 11.23
C ASP A 25 -1.13 -10.08 12.26
N LYS A 26 -0.66 -10.06 13.51
CA LYS A 26 -1.19 -9.21 14.58
C LYS A 26 -1.03 -7.72 14.27
N LEU A 27 0.07 -7.30 13.65
CA LEU A 27 0.29 -5.91 13.27
C LEU A 27 -0.64 -5.51 12.12
N TRP A 28 -0.83 -6.39 11.15
CA TRP A 28 -1.77 -6.19 10.03
C TRP A 28 -3.20 -5.97 10.53
N ASN A 29 -3.64 -6.77 11.50
CA ASN A 29 -4.96 -6.61 12.12
C ASN A 29 -5.10 -5.25 12.83
N ARG A 30 -4.08 -4.81 13.57
CA ARG A 30 -4.08 -3.50 14.24
C ARG A 30 -4.14 -2.34 13.25
N LEU A 31 -3.39 -2.44 12.15
CA LEU A 31 -3.39 -1.44 11.08
C LEU A 31 -4.75 -1.35 10.39
N GLN A 32 -5.38 -2.49 10.11
CA GLN A 32 -6.72 -2.54 9.54
C GLN A 32 -7.76 -1.90 10.48
N ILE A 33 -7.67 -2.14 11.79
CA ILE A 33 -8.53 -1.51 12.79
C ILE A 33 -8.32 0.02 12.80
N ALA A 34 -7.08 0.49 12.77
CA ALA A 34 -6.76 1.91 12.71
C ALA A 34 -7.31 2.58 11.44
N GLN A 35 -7.15 1.93 10.27
CA GLN A 35 -7.77 2.36 9.02
C GLN A 35 -9.29 2.46 9.18
N ASN A 36 -9.96 1.41 9.63
CA ASN A 36 -11.42 1.39 9.75
C ASN A 36 -11.93 2.48 10.68
N LYS A 37 -11.25 2.71 11.81
CA LYS A 37 -11.59 3.79 12.75
C LYS A 37 -11.40 5.17 12.14
N SER A 38 -10.32 5.39 11.41
CA SER A 38 -10.07 6.68 10.75
C SER A 38 -11.06 6.97 9.63
N ILE A 39 -11.46 5.97 8.83
CA ILE A 39 -12.47 6.15 7.78
C ILE A 39 -13.83 6.47 8.40
N ARG A 40 -14.22 5.77 9.48
CA ARG A 40 -15.45 6.05 10.21
C ARG A 40 -15.46 7.47 10.79
N ALA A 41 -14.35 7.90 11.38
CA ALA A 41 -14.21 9.27 11.90
C ALA A 41 -14.28 10.31 10.78
N ALA A 42 -13.66 10.06 9.63
CA ALA A 42 -13.65 10.98 8.50
C ALA A 42 -15.03 11.16 7.84
N LEU A 43 -15.90 10.15 7.94
CA LEU A 43 -17.23 10.12 7.32
C LEU A 43 -18.37 10.22 8.34
N ASN A 44 -18.06 10.39 9.63
CA ASN A 44 -19.02 10.35 10.74
C ASN A 44 -19.98 9.14 10.69
N ILE A 45 -19.45 7.96 10.34
CA ILE A 45 -20.27 6.75 10.17
C ILE A 45 -20.48 6.06 11.52
N PRO A 46 -21.72 5.70 11.89
CA PRO A 46 -22.01 4.98 13.13
C PRO A 46 -21.42 3.56 13.12
N HIS A 47 -21.21 3.00 14.32
CA HIS A 47 -20.48 1.73 14.50
C HIS A 47 -21.23 0.51 13.95
N PHE A 48 -22.56 0.59 13.79
CA PHE A 48 -23.37 -0.53 13.28
C PHE A 48 -23.15 -0.83 11.80
N VAL A 49 -22.58 0.10 11.05
CA VAL A 49 -22.37 -0.07 9.61
C VAL A 49 -21.23 -1.05 9.36
N SER A 50 -21.44 -2.03 8.47
CA SER A 50 -20.41 -3.01 8.09
C SER A 50 -19.17 -2.34 7.52
N THR A 51 -17.99 -2.87 7.85
CA THR A 51 -16.72 -2.44 7.26
C THR A 51 -16.70 -2.66 5.74
N THR A 52 -17.31 -3.73 5.24
CA THR A 52 -17.39 -4.01 3.79
C THR A 52 -18.12 -2.90 3.03
N TYR A 53 -19.24 -2.43 3.57
CA TYR A 53 -20.03 -1.34 3.00
C TYR A 53 -19.26 -0.01 3.00
N ILE A 54 -18.49 0.25 4.06
CA ILE A 54 -17.63 1.44 4.15
C ILE A 54 -16.55 1.40 3.06
N HIS A 55 -15.91 0.26 2.86
CA HIS A 55 -14.89 0.10 1.81
C HIS A 55 -15.48 0.23 0.39
N GLN A 56 -16.71 -0.25 0.17
CA GLN A 56 -17.43 -0.09 -1.10
C GLN A 56 -17.78 1.37 -1.39
N ILE A 57 -18.32 2.11 -0.42
CA ILE A 57 -18.65 3.53 -0.62
C ILE A 57 -17.39 4.37 -0.86
N THR A 58 -16.32 4.07 -0.12
CA THR A 58 -15.10 4.88 -0.16
C THR A 58 -14.15 4.50 -1.29
N ASN A 59 -14.36 3.35 -1.93
CA ASN A 59 -13.43 2.73 -2.88
C ASN A 59 -12.00 2.63 -2.32
N ILE A 60 -11.86 2.46 -1.00
CA ILE A 60 -10.55 2.33 -0.34
C ILE A 60 -10.25 0.83 -0.21
N PRO A 61 -9.15 0.33 -0.80
CA PRO A 61 -8.75 -1.05 -0.63
C PRO A 61 -8.26 -1.34 0.79
N TYR A 62 -8.33 -2.60 1.19
CA TYR A 62 -7.75 -3.08 2.45
C TYR A 62 -6.24 -2.86 2.46
N ILE A 63 -5.67 -2.53 3.62
CA ILE A 63 -4.24 -2.25 3.76
C ILE A 63 -3.38 -3.40 3.21
N ARG A 64 -3.75 -4.66 3.51
CA ARG A 64 -3.01 -5.84 3.02
C ARG A 64 -2.94 -5.88 1.49
N SER A 65 -4.09 -5.73 0.83
CA SER A 65 -4.16 -5.71 -0.64
C SER A 65 -3.41 -4.53 -1.25
N TYR A 66 -3.39 -3.39 -0.57
CA TYR A 66 -2.65 -2.23 -1.05
C TYR A 66 -1.13 -2.46 -1.00
N VAL A 67 -0.63 -3.05 0.09
CA VAL A 67 0.80 -3.32 0.25
C VAL A 67 1.27 -4.40 -0.71
N THR A 68 0.52 -5.49 -0.92
CA THR A 68 0.91 -6.53 -1.88
C THR A 68 1.04 -5.98 -3.30
N ASN A 69 0.09 -5.15 -3.74
CA ASN A 69 0.17 -4.47 -5.02
C ASN A 69 1.37 -3.52 -5.10
N LEU A 70 1.75 -2.88 -3.99
CA LEU A 70 2.90 -1.98 -3.94
C LEU A 70 4.22 -2.76 -4.02
N THR A 71 4.31 -3.91 -3.34
CA THR A 71 5.49 -4.78 -3.37
C THR A 71 5.68 -5.41 -4.74
N GLU A 72 4.61 -5.88 -5.38
CA GLU A 72 4.66 -6.40 -6.75
C GLU A 72 5.22 -5.35 -7.72
N ARG A 73 4.69 -4.12 -7.65
CA ARG A 73 5.18 -3.01 -8.49
C ARG A 73 6.64 -2.67 -8.22
N ALA A 74 7.07 -2.72 -6.96
CA ALA A 74 8.47 -2.48 -6.60
C ALA A 74 9.38 -3.58 -7.16
N LEU A 75 8.98 -4.85 -7.07
CA LEU A 75 9.73 -5.98 -7.63
C LEU A 75 9.83 -5.89 -9.16
N THR A 76 8.71 -5.63 -9.87
CA THR A 76 8.73 -5.43 -11.32
C THR A 76 9.65 -4.29 -11.73
N ARG A 77 9.66 -3.19 -10.95
CA ARG A 77 10.53 -2.05 -11.23
C ARG A 77 12.01 -2.39 -11.02
N SER A 78 12.36 -3.17 -10.00
CA SER A 78 13.73 -3.64 -9.81
C SER A 78 14.18 -4.55 -10.95
N GLN A 79 13.33 -5.47 -11.41
CA GLN A 79 13.62 -6.35 -12.55
C GLN A 79 13.89 -5.56 -13.83
N GLN A 80 13.05 -4.58 -14.14
CA GLN A 80 13.25 -3.71 -15.32
C GLN A 80 14.57 -2.94 -15.27
N LEU A 81 15.02 -2.52 -14.09
CA LEU A 81 16.29 -1.82 -13.94
C LEU A 81 17.47 -2.74 -14.21
N GLU A 82 17.42 -3.99 -13.75
CA GLU A 82 18.44 -5.00 -14.04
C GLU A 82 18.54 -5.28 -15.56
N ASP A 83 17.41 -5.41 -16.24
CA ASP A 83 17.37 -5.64 -17.70
C ASP A 83 17.96 -4.44 -18.47
N THR A 84 17.60 -3.20 -18.12
CA THR A 84 18.16 -2.01 -18.80
C THR A 84 19.65 -1.79 -18.57
N VAL A 85 20.17 -2.14 -17.39
CA VAL A 85 21.60 -2.02 -17.07
C VAL A 85 22.41 -3.07 -17.84
N THR A 86 21.89 -4.29 -17.99
CA THR A 86 22.57 -5.32 -18.80
C THR A 86 22.64 -4.92 -20.27
N GLU A 87 21.57 -4.36 -20.85
CA GLU A 87 21.58 -3.86 -22.23
C GLU A 87 22.57 -2.71 -22.44
N GLN A 88 22.63 -1.75 -21.51
CA GLN A 88 23.58 -0.63 -21.59
C GLN A 88 25.04 -1.10 -21.50
N ASN A 89 25.32 -2.07 -20.62
CA ASN A 89 26.67 -2.62 -20.48
C ASN A 89 27.10 -3.40 -21.74
N LEU A 90 26.20 -4.14 -22.38
CA LEU A 90 26.50 -4.84 -23.64
C LEU A 90 26.78 -3.86 -24.80
N VAL A 91 26.02 -2.76 -24.90
CA VAL A 91 26.27 -1.71 -25.91
C VAL A 91 27.59 -0.99 -25.67
N SER A 92 28.01 -0.80 -24.41
CA SER A 92 29.30 -0.19 -24.07
C SER A 92 30.51 -1.08 -24.33
N LEU A 93 30.32 -2.40 -24.43
CA LEU A 93 31.38 -3.36 -24.78
C LEU A 93 31.54 -3.57 -26.30
N LEU A 94 30.54 -3.14 -27.09
CA LEU A 94 30.52 -3.28 -28.56
C LEU A 94 30.94 -2.00 -29.31
N ASN A 95 31.12 -0.87 -28.61
CA ASN A 95 31.65 0.39 -29.14
C ASN A 95 33.07 0.63 -28.62
#